data_AF-A0A0H4WLU6-F1
#
_entry.id   AF-A0A0H4WLU6-F1
#
_cell.length_a   1.000
_cell.length_b   1.000
_cell.length_c   1.000
_cell.angle_alpha   90.00
_cell.angle_beta   90.00
_cell.angle_gamma   90.00
#
_symmetry.space_group_name_H-M   'P 1'
#
loop_
_entity.id
_entity.type
_entity.pdbx_description
1 polymer ?
#
loop_
_entity_poly.entity_id
_entity_poly.type
_entity_poly.pdbx_seq_one_letter_code
_entity_poly.pdbx_strand_id
1 'polypeptide(L)'
;MASRWDHLFDLKPVTLLDHLLEEVAKLLHKDLSQWPPPVEELDLDTGGHFAPLFTEPQARPSPAVYREAFRLTHWELSHETDAYDDYMRNKRYLERGLAPTDRLALLLLSRWLTEQMLGLGEATEGRIKRKHMRDCLERLQSKLSGLQLPQA
;
A
#
# COMPACT_ATOMS: atom_id res chain seq x y z
N MET A 1 -39.11 -8.56 -20.54
CA MET A 1 -38.27 -8.82 -19.35
C MET A 1 -36.84 -8.54 -19.76
N ALA A 2 -36.17 -7.57 -19.13
CA ALA A 2 -34.76 -7.31 -19.41
C ALA A 2 -33.95 -8.55 -19.01
N SER A 3 -33.18 -9.08 -19.94
CA SER A 3 -32.29 -10.21 -19.72
C SER A 3 -31.17 -9.79 -18.78
N ARG A 4 -30.63 -10.74 -18.00
CA ARG A 4 -29.39 -10.52 -17.24
C ARG A 4 -28.21 -10.04 -18.10
N TRP A 5 -28.28 -10.30 -19.40
CA TRP A 5 -27.29 -9.88 -20.39
C TRP A 5 -27.48 -8.42 -20.82
N ASP A 6 -28.73 -7.92 -20.88
CA ASP A 6 -29.02 -6.52 -21.26
C ASP A 6 -28.43 -5.57 -20.20
N HIS A 7 -28.57 -5.93 -18.93
CA HIS A 7 -27.97 -5.18 -17.82
C HIS A 7 -26.45 -5.05 -17.92
N LEU A 8 -25.74 -6.02 -18.52
CA LEU A 8 -24.28 -5.95 -18.69
C LEU A 8 -23.89 -4.99 -19.83
N PHE A 9 -24.71 -4.89 -20.87
CA PHE A 9 -24.50 -3.95 -21.97
C PHE A 9 -24.80 -2.50 -21.56
N ASP A 10 -25.70 -2.31 -20.58
CA ASP A 10 -26.00 -0.99 -20.02
C ASP A 10 -24.91 -0.47 -19.06
N LEU A 11 -23.95 -1.32 -18.66
CA LEU A 11 -22.83 -0.88 -17.83
C LEU A 11 -21.85 -0.02 -18.64
N LYS A 12 -21.32 1.02 -17.99
CA LYS A 12 -20.26 1.83 -18.58
C LYS A 12 -19.00 0.98 -18.81
N PRO A 13 -18.37 1.05 -20.00
CA PRO A 13 -17.10 0.40 -20.24
C PRO A 13 -16.05 0.84 -19.23
N VAL A 14 -15.31 -0.13 -18.67
CA VAL A 14 -14.15 0.16 -17.81
C VAL A 14 -12.98 0.55 -18.71
N THR A 15 -12.28 1.64 -18.37
CA THR A 15 -11.12 2.04 -19.15
C THR A 15 -9.98 1.05 -18.97
N LEU A 16 -9.09 0.92 -19.96
CA LEU A 16 -7.91 0.06 -19.84
C LEU A 16 -7.04 0.46 -18.63
N LEU A 17 -6.97 1.77 -18.36
CA LEU A 17 -6.28 2.31 -17.20
C LEU A 17 -6.94 1.84 -15.89
N ASP A 18 -8.26 1.96 -15.77
CA ASP A 18 -8.98 1.52 -14.58
C ASP A 18 -8.83 0.03 -14.32
N HIS A 19 -8.85 -0.77 -15.39
CA HIS A 19 -8.61 -2.21 -15.28
C HIS A 19 -7.17 -2.51 -14.84
N LEU A 20 -6.19 -1.82 -15.42
CA LEU A 20 -4.78 -1.96 -15.03
C LEU A 20 -4.57 -1.64 -13.54
N LEU A 21 -5.12 -0.52 -13.04
CA LEU A 21 -4.99 -0.16 -11.62
C LEU A 21 -5.65 -1.20 -10.70
N GLU A 22 -6.77 -1.78 -11.14
CA GLU A 22 -7.45 -2.86 -10.41
C GLU A 22 -6.60 -4.13 -10.35
N GLU A 23 -5.98 -4.55 -11.46
CA GLU A 23 -5.10 -5.72 -11.49
C GLU A 23 -3.83 -5.51 -10.67
N VAL A 24 -3.21 -4.33 -10.74
CA VAL A 24 -2.07 -3.98 -9.88
C VAL A 24 -2.47 -4.04 -8.41
N ALA A 25 -3.62 -3.48 -8.03
CA ALA A 25 -4.09 -3.55 -6.65
C ALA A 25 -4.33 -5.01 -6.19
N LYS A 26 -4.75 -5.92 -7.07
CA LYS A 26 -4.88 -7.36 -6.75
C LYS A 26 -3.53 -8.03 -6.54
N LEU A 27 -2.54 -7.72 -7.36
CA LEU A 27 -1.18 -8.25 -7.23
C LEU A 27 -0.56 -7.80 -5.91
N LEU A 28 -0.57 -6.50 -5.63
CA LEU A 28 -0.03 -5.96 -4.37
C LEU A 28 -0.79 -6.46 -3.14
N HIS A 29 -2.10 -6.70 -3.25
CA HIS A 29 -2.88 -7.31 -2.17
C HIS A 29 -2.40 -8.73 -1.87
N LYS A 30 -2.07 -9.52 -2.90
CA LYS A 30 -1.50 -10.86 -2.74
C LYS A 30 -0.13 -10.78 -2.07
N ASP A 31 0.72 -9.84 -2.47
CA ASP A 31 2.05 -9.66 -1.87
C ASP A 31 1.94 -9.27 -0.38
N LEU A 32 1.04 -8.34 -0.06
CA LEU A 32 0.78 -7.90 1.32
C LEU A 32 0.02 -8.94 2.17
N SER A 33 -0.45 -10.03 1.57
CA SER A 33 -1.00 -11.17 2.33
C SER A 33 0.10 -11.96 3.06
N GLN A 34 1.34 -11.82 2.61
CA GLN A 34 2.54 -12.40 3.20
C GLN A 34 3.29 -11.35 4.02
N TRP A 35 3.96 -11.78 5.08
CA TRP A 35 4.78 -10.90 5.92
C TRP A 35 6.18 -11.49 6.12
N PRO A 36 7.24 -10.69 5.94
CA PRO A 36 7.25 -9.35 5.32
C PRO A 36 6.84 -9.36 3.84
N PRO A 37 6.48 -8.21 3.23
CA PRO A 37 6.26 -8.15 1.80
C PRO A 37 7.52 -8.53 1.02
N PRO A 38 7.37 -9.11 -0.19
CA PRO A 38 8.51 -9.50 -1.02
C PRO A 38 9.31 -8.26 -1.43
N VAL A 39 10.63 -8.36 -1.30
CA VAL A 39 11.61 -7.35 -1.75
C VAL A 39 12.57 -8.04 -2.72
N GLU A 40 12.92 -7.38 -3.82
CA GLU A 40 13.79 -7.98 -4.85
C GLU A 40 15.22 -8.16 -4.34
N GLU A 41 15.80 -7.10 -3.74
CA GLU A 41 17.11 -7.17 -3.08
C GLU A 41 17.13 -6.24 -1.85
N LEU A 42 17.61 -6.74 -0.72
CA LEU A 42 17.92 -5.91 0.43
C LEU A 42 19.34 -5.35 0.25
N ASP A 43 19.42 -4.13 -0.26
CA ASP A 43 20.67 -3.36 -0.16
C ASP A 43 21.00 -3.16 1.33
N LEU A 44 22.10 -3.78 1.78
CA LEU A 44 22.52 -3.71 3.18
C LEU A 44 22.94 -2.29 3.59
N ASP A 45 23.36 -1.45 2.63
CA ASP A 45 23.79 -0.08 2.88
C ASP A 45 22.59 0.86 3.13
N THR A 46 21.49 0.71 2.36
CA THR A 46 20.30 1.58 2.45
C THR A 46 19.14 0.94 3.24
N GLY A 47 19.16 -0.37 3.43
CA GLY A 47 18.06 -1.18 3.99
C GLY A 47 18.44 -1.97 5.23
N GLY A 48 19.71 -2.01 5.65
CA GLY A 48 20.20 -2.88 6.72
C GLY A 48 19.44 -2.79 8.05
N HIS A 49 18.87 -1.63 8.39
CA HIS A 49 18.02 -1.48 9.57
C HIS A 49 16.70 -2.28 9.53
N PHE A 50 16.24 -2.72 8.36
CA PHE A 50 15.07 -3.57 8.18
C PHE A 50 15.42 -5.06 8.25
N ALA A 51 16.70 -5.42 8.20
CA ALA A 51 17.16 -6.80 8.24
C ALA A 51 16.51 -7.63 9.37
N PRO A 52 16.29 -7.10 10.60
CA PRO A 52 15.61 -7.84 11.67
C PRO A 52 14.19 -8.32 11.31
N LEU A 53 13.50 -7.67 10.38
CA LEU A 53 12.17 -8.10 9.92
C LEU A 53 12.23 -9.34 9.03
N PHE A 54 13.37 -9.59 8.38
CA PHE A 54 13.55 -10.68 7.41
C PHE A 54 14.37 -11.85 7.98
N THR A 55 15.19 -11.62 9.00
CA THR A 55 16.04 -12.65 9.61
C THR A 55 15.35 -13.45 10.71
N GLU A 56 14.33 -12.88 11.35
CA GLU A 56 13.60 -13.51 12.45
C GLU A 56 12.11 -13.69 12.10
N PRO A 57 11.48 -14.80 12.50
CA PRO A 57 10.04 -14.95 12.36
C PRO A 57 9.31 -13.86 13.16
N GLN A 58 8.74 -12.89 12.46
CA GLN A 58 7.96 -11.83 13.06
C GLN A 58 6.47 -12.04 12.84
N ALA A 59 5.67 -11.72 13.85
CA ALA A 59 4.23 -11.65 13.70
C ALA A 59 3.86 -10.56 12.68
N ARG A 60 2.82 -10.82 11.90
CA ARG A 60 2.28 -9.81 10.98
C ARG A 60 1.85 -8.56 11.77
N PRO A 61 2.19 -7.35 11.31
CA PRO A 61 1.81 -6.11 11.96
C PRO A 61 0.29 -5.98 12.07
N SER A 62 -0.15 -5.22 13.07
CA SER A 62 -1.57 -4.94 13.25
C SER A 62 -2.15 -4.16 12.04
N PRO A 63 -3.46 -4.25 11.76
CA PRO A 63 -4.09 -3.47 10.69
C PRO A 63 -3.88 -1.95 10.84
N ALA A 64 -3.65 -1.45 12.06
CA ALA A 64 -3.35 -0.04 12.29
C ALA A 64 -2.04 0.38 11.62
N VAL A 65 -1.02 -0.49 11.61
CA VAL A 65 0.27 -0.23 10.95
C VAL A 65 0.08 -0.05 9.45
N TYR A 66 -0.70 -0.93 8.81
CA TYR A 66 -1.02 -0.80 7.39
C TYR A 66 -1.71 0.53 7.08
N ARG A 67 -2.76 0.90 7.85
CA ARG A 67 -3.47 2.17 7.63
C ARG A 67 -2.55 3.38 7.71
N GLU A 68 -1.66 3.41 8.68
CA GLU A 68 -0.72 4.51 8.83
C GLU A 68 0.38 4.48 7.74
N ALA A 69 0.81 3.30 7.28
CA ALA A 69 1.73 3.17 6.15
C ALA A 69 1.10 3.72 4.85
N PHE A 70 -0.17 3.43 4.57
CA PHE A 70 -0.90 4.02 3.44
C PHE A 70 -0.95 5.55 3.53
N ARG A 71 -1.17 6.10 4.73
CA ARG A 71 -1.16 7.56 4.94
C ARG A 71 0.20 8.17 4.63
N LEU A 72 1.27 7.59 5.15
CA LEU A 72 2.64 8.05 4.88
C LEU A 72 2.95 8.03 3.37
N THR A 73 2.62 6.92 2.72
CA THR A 73 2.80 6.74 1.27
C THR A 73 2.02 7.80 0.48
N HIS A 74 0.79 8.10 0.89
CA HIS A 74 -0.02 9.13 0.24
C HIS A 74 0.64 10.52 0.32
N TRP A 75 1.19 10.88 1.47
CA TRP A 75 1.92 12.13 1.64
C TRP A 75 3.20 12.19 0.80
N GLU A 76 3.98 11.11 0.77
CA GLU A 76 5.19 11.03 -0.06
C GLU A 76 4.86 11.22 -1.55
N LEU A 77 3.88 10.48 -2.08
CA LEU A 77 3.46 10.61 -3.48
C LEU A 77 2.88 12.00 -3.79
N SER A 78 2.17 12.60 -2.83
CA SER A 78 1.59 13.94 -3.00
C SER A 78 2.60 15.07 -2.75
N HIS A 79 3.82 14.76 -2.30
CA HIS A 79 4.84 15.72 -1.88
C HIS A 79 4.39 16.62 -0.72
N GLU A 80 3.58 16.07 0.19
CA GLU A 80 3.18 16.72 1.43
C GLU A 80 4.26 16.51 2.50
N THR A 81 5.47 17.02 2.23
CA THR A 81 6.66 16.81 3.07
C THR A 81 6.47 17.34 4.49
N ASP A 82 5.80 18.48 4.65
CA ASP A 82 5.55 19.08 5.96
C ASP A 82 4.66 18.18 6.84
N ALA A 83 3.63 17.57 6.25
CA ALA A 83 2.74 16.66 6.96
C ALA A 83 3.45 15.37 7.37
N TYR A 84 4.27 14.83 6.46
CA TYR A 84 5.11 13.67 6.73
C TYR A 84 6.11 13.95 7.88
N ASP A 85 6.84 15.05 7.77
CA ASP A 85 7.87 15.43 8.74
C ASP A 85 7.27 15.71 10.11
N ASP A 86 6.18 16.46 10.18
CA ASP A 86 5.45 16.73 11.43
C ASP A 86 4.98 15.42 12.07
N TYR A 87 4.43 14.49 11.28
CA TYR A 87 3.95 13.20 11.78
C TYR A 87 5.08 12.35 12.37
N MET A 88 6.20 12.23 11.65
CA MET A 88 7.33 11.41 12.07
C MET A 88 8.10 12.04 13.24
N ARG A 89 8.32 13.36 13.20
CA ARG A 89 9.03 14.10 14.25
C ARG A 89 8.29 14.05 15.58
N ASN A 90 6.97 14.21 15.55
CA ASN A 90 6.14 14.21 16.75
C ASN A 90 5.64 12.82 17.14
N LYS A 91 6.09 11.76 16.46
CA LYS A 91 5.70 10.36 16.73
C LYS A 91 4.18 10.17 16.78
N ARG A 92 3.44 10.87 15.92
CA ARG A 92 1.96 10.85 15.90
C ARG A 92 1.37 9.45 15.68
N TYR A 93 2.16 8.51 15.16
CA TYR A 93 1.78 7.10 15.06
C TYR A 93 1.42 6.47 16.43
N LEU A 94 2.05 6.91 17.52
CA LEU A 94 1.70 6.45 18.87
C LEU A 94 0.30 6.90 19.27
N GLU A 95 -0.06 8.14 18.94
CA GLU A 95 -1.40 8.69 19.16
C GLU A 95 -2.48 7.99 18.30
N ARG A 96 -2.05 7.33 17.21
CA ARG A 96 -2.91 6.56 16.30
C ARG A 96 -3.05 5.08 16.70
N GLY A 97 -2.52 4.71 17.86
CA GLY A 97 -2.65 3.37 18.44
C GLY A 97 -1.58 2.37 18.00
N LEU A 98 -0.46 2.82 17.44
CA LEU A 98 0.69 1.97 17.17
C LEU A 98 1.56 1.83 18.43
N ALA A 99 2.12 0.65 18.63
CA ALA A 99 3.14 0.43 19.64
C ALA A 99 4.51 1.00 19.18
N PRO A 100 5.43 1.35 20.08
CA PRO A 100 6.77 1.77 19.70
C PRO A 100 7.54 0.75 18.84
N THR A 101 7.26 -0.54 19.04
CA THR A 101 7.81 -1.66 18.26
C THR A 101 7.32 -1.70 16.81
N ASP A 102 6.16 -1.11 16.52
CA ASP A 102 5.57 -1.12 15.17
C ASP A 102 6.27 -0.17 14.21
N ARG A 103 7.14 0.72 14.71
CA ARG A 103 7.78 1.76 13.89
C ARG A 103 8.58 1.18 12.72
N LEU A 104 9.28 0.07 12.92
CA LEU A 104 10.10 -0.52 11.87
C LEU A 104 9.23 -1.09 10.75
N ALA A 105 8.16 -1.79 11.11
CA ALA A 105 7.18 -2.31 10.16
C ALA A 105 6.44 -1.20 9.42
N LEU A 106 6.10 -0.10 10.11
CA LEU A 106 5.49 1.09 9.50
C LEU A 106 6.38 1.68 8.40
N LEU A 107 7.66 1.88 8.70
CA LEU A 107 8.63 2.45 7.76
C LEU A 107 8.91 1.53 6.58
N LEU A 108 8.99 0.21 6.82
CA LEU A 108 9.14 -0.76 5.75
C LEU A 108 7.95 -0.71 4.80
N LEU A 109 6.73 -0.76 5.34
CA LEU A 109 5.51 -0.76 4.54
C LEU A 109 5.34 0.53 3.74
N SER A 110 5.59 1.70 4.33
CA SER A 110 5.46 2.97 3.60
C SER A 110 6.47 3.06 2.45
N ARG A 111 7.73 2.69 2.73
CA ARG A 111 8.78 2.66 1.71
C ARG A 111 8.45 1.69 0.59
N TRP A 112 8.08 0.46 0.94
CA TRP A 112 7.72 -0.57 -0.03
C TRP A 112 6.57 -0.12 -0.94
N LEU A 113 5.50 0.43 -0.36
CA LEU A 113 4.37 0.94 -1.13
C LEU A 113 4.79 2.08 -2.08
N THR A 114 5.61 3.03 -1.62
CA THR A 114 6.13 4.11 -2.45
C THR A 114 6.96 3.56 -3.60
N GLU A 115 7.88 2.64 -3.32
CA GLU A 115 8.73 2.00 -4.35
C GLU A 115 7.90 1.25 -5.39
N GLN A 116 6.89 0.48 -4.98
CA GLN A 116 5.99 -0.20 -5.92
C GLN A 116 5.23 0.78 -6.82
N MET A 117 4.77 1.91 -6.27
CA MET A 117 4.07 2.94 -7.04
C MET A 117 5.01 3.66 -8.01
N LEU A 118 6.22 4.00 -7.60
CA LEU A 118 7.22 4.64 -8.46
C LEU A 118 7.70 3.67 -9.56
N GLY A 119 7.99 2.42 -9.21
CA GLY A 119 8.35 1.36 -10.15
C GLY A 119 7.26 1.09 -11.19
N LEU A 120 5.98 1.14 -10.81
CA LEU A 120 4.86 1.10 -11.75
C LEU A 120 4.86 2.31 -12.71
N GLY A 121 5.15 3.50 -12.19
CA GLY A 121 5.30 4.71 -13.00
C GLY A 121 6.41 4.56 -14.04
N GLU A 122 7.56 4.04 -13.63
CA GLU A 122 8.73 3.81 -14.49
C GLU A 122 8.47 2.73 -15.54
N ALA A 123 7.95 1.56 -15.14
CA ALA A 123 7.64 0.45 -16.03
C ALA A 123 6.57 0.78 -17.08
N THR A 124 5.76 1.80 -16.82
CA THR A 124 4.74 2.30 -17.76
C THR A 124 5.19 3.55 -18.51
N GLU A 125 6.48 3.88 -18.49
CA GLU A 125 7.08 5.05 -19.15
C GLU A 125 6.33 6.36 -18.79
N GLY A 126 5.92 6.48 -17.52
CA GLY A 126 5.22 7.63 -17.00
C GLY A 126 3.76 7.76 -17.44
N ARG A 127 3.13 6.75 -18.06
CA ARG A 127 1.68 6.74 -18.34
C ARG A 127 0.87 6.74 -17.04
N ILE A 128 1.38 6.06 -16.01
CA ILE A 128 0.83 6.11 -14.67
C ILE A 128 1.38 7.34 -13.96
N LYS A 129 0.51 8.34 -13.76
CA LYS A 129 0.79 9.56 -13.00
C LYS A 129 0.50 9.34 -11.51
N ARG A 130 1.00 10.24 -10.67
CA ARG A 130 0.82 10.16 -9.21
C ARG A 130 -0.63 10.05 -8.75
N LYS A 131 -1.56 10.73 -9.44
CA LYS A 131 -2.99 10.58 -9.16
C LYS A 131 -3.45 9.12 -9.29
N HIS A 132 -3.03 8.43 -10.34
CA HIS A 132 -3.37 7.03 -10.59
C HIS A 132 -2.73 6.10 -9.55
N MET A 133 -1.50 6.42 -9.10
CA MET A 133 -0.84 5.68 -8.01
C MET A 133 -1.65 5.77 -6.71
N ARG A 134 -2.15 6.97 -6.38
CA ARG A 134 -3.03 7.16 -5.22
C ARG A 134 -4.34 6.40 -5.37
N ASP A 135 -4.97 6.48 -6.55
CA ASP A 135 -6.19 5.70 -6.85
C ASP A 135 -5.94 4.19 -6.68
N CYS A 136 -4.77 3.69 -7.09
CA CYS A 136 -4.35 2.31 -6.88
C CYS A 136 -4.20 1.96 -5.39
N LEU A 137 -3.57 2.85 -4.61
CA LEU A 137 -3.42 2.67 -3.17
C LEU A 137 -4.76 2.66 -2.43
N GLU A 138 -5.72 3.51 -2.83
CA GLU A 138 -7.07 3.53 -2.27
C GLU A 138 -7.81 2.21 -2.52
N ARG A 139 -7.69 1.67 -3.75
CA ARG A 139 -8.25 0.35 -4.10
C ARG A 139 -7.61 -0.76 -3.29
N LEU A 140 -6.27 -0.74 -3.15
CA LEU A 140 -5.52 -1.71 -2.36
C LEU A 140 -5.90 -1.65 -0.87
N GLN A 141 -5.97 -0.45 -0.29
CA GLN A 141 -6.35 -0.24 1.10
C GLN A 141 -7.78 -0.73 1.36
N SER A 142 -8.70 -0.49 0.43
CA SER A 142 -10.08 -0.99 0.50
C SER A 142 -10.14 -2.51 0.51
N LYS A 143 -9.33 -3.19 -0.31
CA LYS A 143 -9.23 -4.67 -0.33
C LYS A 143 -8.70 -5.23 1.00
N LEU A 144 -7.66 -4.62 1.54
CA LEU A 144 -7.09 -5.03 2.84
C LEU A 144 -8.06 -4.80 4.00
N SER A 145 -8.84 -3.72 3.94
CA SER A 145 -9.86 -3.43 4.96
C SER A 145 -11.06 -4.38 4.86
N GLY A 146 -11.41 -4.81 3.64
CA GLY A 146 -12.50 -5.77 3.38
C GLY A 146 -12.23 -7.19 3.87
N LEU A 147 -11.00 -7.53 4.27
CA LEU A 147 -10.67 -8.82 4.89
C LEU A 147 -11.05 -8.92 6.38
N GLN A 148 -11.52 -7.85 7.01
CA GLN A 148 -12.08 -7.94 8.36
C GLN A 148 -13.55 -8.40 8.33
N LEU A 149 -13.81 -9.71 8.42
CA LEU A 149 -15.02 -10.36 8.98
C LEU A 149 -14.78 -11.90 9.15
N PRO A 150 -15.18 -12.57 10.25
CA PRO A 150 -15.56 -12.10 11.58
C PRO A 150 -14.47 -12.39 12.63
N GLN A 151 -14.44 -11.58 13.69
CA GLN A 151 -13.90 -12.04 14.97
C GLN A 151 -14.87 -13.11 15.52
N ALA A 152 -14.34 -14.30 15.77
CA ALA A 152 -14.97 -15.34 16.58
C ALA A 152 -13.92 -15.81 17.60
#